data_AF-A0A439CM07-F1
#
_entry.id   AF-A0A439CM07-F1
#
_cell.length_a   1.000
_cell.length_b   1.000
_cell.length_c   1.000
_cell.angle_alpha   90.00
_cell.angle_beta   90.00
_cell.angle_gamma   90.00
#
_symmetry.space_group_name_H-M   'P 1'
#
loop_
_entity.id
_entity.type
_entity.pdbx_description
1 polymer ?
#
loop_
_entity_poly.entity_id
_entity_poly.type
_entity_poly.pdbx_seq_one_letter_code
_entity_poly.pdbx_strand_id
1 'polypeptide(L)'
;FAVAIAEREDAADGGFWTVCSGYDSLEDIARIYGRVRGTPVEVERVGSVEELREKALAGRARSHPTRMWDYIGYFYTLFMADGTWAPGQFDNEKLGVKGTPLEEFLEQNPDI
;
A
#
# COMPACT_ATOMS: atom_id res chain seq x y z
N PHE A 1 -13.07 8.03 -15.09
CA PHE A 1 -11.91 7.13 -15.24
C PHE A 1 -12.27 5.86 -16.03
N ALA A 2 -13.21 5.03 -15.58
CA ALA A 2 -13.57 3.77 -16.26
C ALA A 2 -14.00 3.92 -17.74
N VAL A 3 -14.80 4.93 -18.09
CA VAL A 3 -15.22 5.19 -19.49
C VAL A 3 -14.02 5.48 -20.40
N ALA A 4 -13.10 6.33 -19.94
CA ALA A 4 -11.89 6.68 -20.69
C ALA A 4 -10.92 5.50 -20.92
N ILE A 5 -11.01 4.44 -20.10
CA ILE A 5 -10.22 3.21 -20.29
C ILE A 5 -10.88 2.31 -21.33
N ALA A 6 -12.20 2.20 -21.30
CA ALA A 6 -12.96 1.34 -22.22
C ALA A 6 -12.91 1.81 -23.68
N GLU A 7 -12.64 3.10 -23.90
CA GLU A 7 -12.56 3.72 -25.24
C GLU A 7 -11.15 3.71 -25.85
N ARG A 8 -10.14 3.17 -25.14
CA ARG A 8 -8.77 3.09 -25.66
C ARG A 8 -8.66 2.04 -26.76
N GLU A 9 -7.73 2.27 -27.69
CA GLU A 9 -7.45 1.33 -28.77
C GLU A 9 -7.00 -0.05 -28.26
N ASP A 10 -6.28 -0.09 -27.14
CA ASP A 10 -5.82 -1.32 -26.47
C ASP A 10 -6.85 -1.94 -25.52
N ALA A 11 -8.08 -1.42 -25.45
CA ALA A 11 -9.11 -1.95 -24.55
C ALA A 11 -9.51 -3.40 -24.92
N ALA A 12 -9.44 -3.77 -26.20
CA ALA A 12 -9.77 -5.11 -26.68
C ALA A 12 -8.78 -6.19 -26.21
N ASP A 13 -7.55 -5.80 -25.82
CA ASP A 13 -6.52 -6.72 -25.34
C ASP A 13 -6.82 -7.25 -23.93
N GLY A 14 -7.72 -6.59 -23.19
CA GLY A 14 -8.10 -6.95 -21.83
C GLY A 14 -6.97 -6.79 -20.80
N GLY A 15 -7.15 -7.37 -19.62
CA GLY A 15 -6.14 -7.38 -18.55
C GLY A 15 -6.44 -6.43 -17.39
N PHE A 16 -5.38 -6.04 -16.67
CA PHE A 16 -5.44 -5.20 -15.48
C PHE A 16 -4.50 -4.01 -15.62
N TRP A 17 -4.89 -2.88 -15.04
CA TRP A 17 -4.05 -1.69 -14.91
C TRP A 17 -3.72 -1.46 -13.45
N THR A 18 -2.46 -1.15 -13.15
CA THR A 18 -2.01 -0.76 -11.82
C THR A 18 -1.76 0.74 -11.80
N VAL A 19 -2.58 1.50 -11.07
CA VAL A 19 -2.38 2.95 -10.90
C VAL A 19 -2.19 3.30 -9.44
N CYS A 20 -1.38 4.31 -9.16
CA CYS A 20 -1.11 4.76 -7.80
C CYS A 20 -0.96 6.28 -7.72
N SER A 21 -1.34 6.87 -6.59
CA SER A 21 -1.10 8.30 -6.32
C SER A 21 0.33 8.58 -5.88
N GLY A 22 0.92 7.66 -5.12
CA GLY A 22 2.28 7.71 -4.60
C GLY A 22 2.66 6.38 -3.97
N TYR A 23 3.95 6.02 -4.02
CA TYR A 23 4.48 4.78 -3.49
C TYR A 23 5.72 5.08 -2.67
N ASP A 24 5.54 5.14 -1.36
CA ASP A 24 6.55 5.59 -0.40
C ASP A 24 6.80 4.50 0.64
N SER A 25 8.06 4.38 1.10
CA SER A 25 8.39 3.53 2.24
C SER A 25 7.84 4.13 3.54
N LEU A 26 7.79 3.34 4.61
CA LEU A 26 7.38 3.84 5.94
C LEU A 26 8.32 4.96 6.43
N GLU A 27 9.62 4.84 6.12
CA GLU A 27 10.64 5.83 6.40
C GLU A 27 10.43 7.12 5.60
N ASP A 28 10.05 7.01 4.33
CA ASP A 28 9.70 8.17 3.50
C ASP A 28 8.44 8.86 4.03
N ILE A 29 7.41 8.09 4.39
CA ILE A 29 6.17 8.62 4.99
C ILE A 29 6.48 9.39 6.27
N ALA A 30 7.23 8.81 7.21
CA ALA A 30 7.59 9.46 8.47
C ALA A 30 8.38 10.75 8.23
N ARG A 31 9.35 10.73 7.31
CA ARG A 31 10.15 11.90 6.94
C ARG A 31 9.29 13.01 6.31
N ILE A 32 8.43 12.65 5.35
CA ILE A 32 7.57 13.61 4.64
C ILE A 32 6.56 14.21 5.62
N TYR A 33 5.87 13.38 6.41
CA TYR A 33 4.90 13.85 7.39
C TYR A 33 5.57 14.79 8.41
N GLY A 34 6.71 14.39 8.97
CA GLY A 34 7.39 15.21 9.96
C GLY A 34 7.88 16.55 9.40
N ARG A 35 8.30 16.58 8.14
CA ARG A 35 8.64 17.83 7.43
C ARG A 35 7.41 18.72 7.24
N VAL A 36 6.31 18.18 6.70
CA VAL A 36 5.09 18.96 6.40
C VAL A 36 4.44 19.49 7.69
N ARG A 37 4.46 18.70 8.78
CA ARG A 37 3.89 19.09 10.07
C ARG A 37 4.86 19.83 11.00
N GLY A 38 6.12 19.97 10.59
CA GLY A 38 7.16 20.61 11.42
C GLY A 38 7.41 19.89 12.75
N THR A 39 7.13 18.59 12.84
CA THR A 39 7.24 17.79 14.06
C THR A 39 8.01 16.51 13.77
N PRO A 40 9.07 16.17 14.53
CA PRO A 40 9.80 14.93 14.32
C PRO A 40 8.90 13.70 14.46
N VAL A 41 9.02 12.75 13.53
CA VAL A 41 8.33 11.45 13.58
C VAL A 41 9.38 10.35 13.61
N GLU A 42 9.24 9.43 14.57
CA GLU A 42 10.10 8.26 14.71
C GLU A 42 9.36 7.00 14.25
N VAL A 43 10.09 6.10 13.58
CA VAL A 43 9.57 4.80 13.16
C VAL A 43 9.94 3.77 14.21
N GLU A 44 8.94 3.22 14.89
CA GLU A 44 9.12 2.09 15.81
C GLU A 44 9.04 0.75 15.07
N ARG A 45 10.09 -0.06 15.19
CA ARG A 45 10.12 -1.42 14.63
C ARG A 45 9.72 -2.43 15.71
N VAL A 46 8.59 -3.10 15.51
CA VAL A 46 7.96 -3.98 16.52
C VAL A 46 8.25 -5.47 16.34
N GLY A 47 9.18 -5.84 15.45
CA GLY A 47 9.60 -7.22 15.20
C GLY A 47 10.17 -7.44 13.80
N SER A 48 10.56 -8.68 13.51
CA SER A 48 11.03 -9.11 12.19
C SER A 48 9.90 -9.65 11.29
N VAL A 49 10.18 -9.76 9.99
CA VAL A 49 9.29 -10.41 9.03
C VAL A 49 9.08 -11.89 9.38
N GLU A 50 10.12 -12.56 9.89
CA GLU A 50 10.07 -13.95 10.33
C GLU A 50 9.12 -14.12 11.54
N GLU A 51 9.23 -13.25 12.56
CA GLU A 51 8.32 -13.27 13.72
C GLU A 51 6.88 -13.00 13.30
N LEU A 52 6.66 -12.10 12.34
CA LEU A 52 5.33 -11.83 11.79
C LEU A 52 4.77 -13.05 11.03
N ARG A 53 5.61 -13.75 10.28
CA ARG A 53 5.26 -15.00 9.57
C ARG A 53 4.84 -16.10 10.55
N GLU A 54 5.60 -16.28 11.62
CA GLU A 54 5.26 -17.22 12.69
C GLU A 54 3.91 -16.88 13.35
N LYS A 55 3.69 -15.61 13.68
CA LYS A 55 2.41 -15.12 14.24
C LYS A 55 1.24 -15.37 13.29
N ALA A 56 1.40 -15.08 12.00
CA ALA A 56 0.38 -15.29 10.98
C ALA A 56 -0.02 -16.77 10.86
N LEU A 57 0.97 -17.66 10.76
CA LEU A 57 0.75 -19.10 10.65
C LEU A 57 0.16 -19.69 11.94
N ALA A 58 0.65 -19.28 13.11
CA ALA A 58 0.12 -19.72 14.40
C ALA A 58 -1.34 -19.26 14.59
N GLY A 59 -1.66 -18.01 14.23
CA GLY A 59 -3.02 -17.48 14.25
C GLY A 59 -3.95 -18.31 13.36
N ARG A 60 -3.55 -18.56 12.11
CA ARG A 60 -4.32 -19.40 11.19
C ARG A 60 -4.52 -20.82 11.69
N ALA A 61 -3.48 -21.45 12.25
CA ALA A 61 -3.54 -22.82 12.75
C ALA A 61 -4.47 -22.99 13.96
N ARG A 62 -4.59 -21.94 14.79
CA ARG A 62 -5.44 -21.95 15.99
C ARG A 62 -6.88 -21.49 15.71
N SER A 63 -7.13 -20.79 14.61
CA SER A 63 -8.44 -20.27 14.26
C SER A 63 -9.28 -21.27 13.46
N HIS A 64 -10.60 -21.19 13.64
CA HIS A 64 -11.56 -21.88 12.79
C HIS A 64 -11.58 -21.23 11.38
N PRO A 65 -11.80 -21.96 10.28
CA PRO A 65 -11.84 -21.38 8.92
C PRO A 65 -12.84 -20.23 8.74
N THR A 66 -13.94 -20.22 9.49
CA THR A 66 -14.93 -19.12 9.48
C THR A 66 -14.51 -17.89 10.29
N ARG A 67 -13.41 -17.99 11.05
CA ARG A 67 -12.84 -16.92 11.88
C ARG A 67 -11.58 -16.34 11.26
N MET A 68 -11.57 -16.22 9.93
CA MET A 68 -10.43 -15.67 9.18
C MET A 68 -9.99 -14.29 9.69
N TRP A 69 -10.95 -13.45 10.09
CA TRP A 69 -10.69 -12.10 10.60
C TRP A 69 -9.76 -12.05 11.81
N ASP A 70 -9.67 -13.14 12.59
CA ASP A 70 -8.81 -13.20 13.78
C ASP A 70 -7.31 -13.22 13.45
N TYR A 71 -6.92 -13.61 12.23
CA TYR A 71 -5.52 -13.74 11.83
C TYR A 71 -5.16 -13.06 10.51
N ILE A 72 -6.15 -12.63 9.71
CA ILE A 72 -5.90 -12.11 8.36
C ILE A 72 -5.03 -10.84 8.36
N GLY A 73 -5.16 -9.99 9.39
CA GLY A 73 -4.34 -8.79 9.54
C GLY A 73 -2.84 -9.07 9.52
N TYR A 74 -2.40 -10.19 10.11
CA TYR A 74 -1.00 -10.60 10.07
C TYR A 74 -0.53 -10.94 8.66
N PHE A 75 -1.37 -11.57 7.84
CA PHE A 75 -1.04 -11.86 6.44
C PHE A 75 -1.02 -10.59 5.58
N TYR A 76 -1.93 -9.63 5.83
CA TYR A 76 -1.87 -8.33 5.15
C TYR A 76 -0.51 -7.66 5.40
N THR A 77 -0.11 -7.53 6.66
CA THR A 77 1.17 -6.90 7.00
C THR A 77 2.35 -7.73 6.48
N LEU A 78 2.29 -9.06 6.56
CA LEU A 78 3.38 -9.94 6.12
C LEU A 78 3.64 -9.78 4.62
N PHE A 79 2.60 -9.88 3.80
CA PHE A 79 2.75 -9.84 2.35
C PHE A 79 3.07 -8.45 1.80
N MET A 80 2.73 -7.40 2.54
CA MET A 80 3.25 -6.06 2.27
C MET A 80 4.73 -5.95 2.64
N ALA A 81 5.13 -6.45 3.81
CA ALA A 81 6.49 -6.31 4.34
C ALA A 81 7.52 -7.19 3.61
N ASP A 82 7.15 -8.39 3.17
CA ASP A 82 8.04 -9.31 2.44
C ASP A 82 8.01 -9.10 0.91
N GLY A 83 7.19 -8.15 0.44
CA GLY A 83 7.09 -7.80 -0.97
C GLY A 83 6.25 -8.75 -1.82
N THR A 84 5.58 -9.75 -1.23
CA THR A 84 4.65 -10.64 -1.94
C THR A 84 3.57 -9.84 -2.69
N TRP A 85 3.13 -8.72 -2.13
CA TRP A 85 2.17 -7.79 -2.75
C TRP A 85 2.79 -6.47 -3.20
N ALA A 86 4.12 -6.40 -3.34
CA ALA A 86 4.74 -5.23 -3.94
C ALA A 86 4.19 -5.07 -5.37
N PRO A 87 3.65 -3.89 -5.72
CA PRO A 87 3.25 -3.62 -7.09
C PRO A 87 4.46 -3.71 -8.02
N GLY A 88 4.23 -4.19 -9.24
CA GLY A 88 5.21 -4.13 -10.31
C GLY A 88 5.30 -2.71 -10.88
N GLN A 89 5.25 -2.60 -12.21
CA GLN A 89 5.20 -1.30 -12.86
C GLN A 89 3.82 -0.66 -12.73
N PHE A 90 3.79 0.66 -12.49
CA PHE A 90 2.56 1.46 -12.54
C PHE A 90 2.28 1.95 -13.97
N ASP A 91 1.01 1.96 -14.34
CA ASP A 91 0.50 2.38 -15.65
C ASP A 91 0.12 3.86 -15.71
N ASN A 92 0.48 4.64 -14.69
CA ASN A 92 0.16 6.06 -14.59
C ASN A 92 0.54 6.85 -15.86
N GLU A 93 1.77 6.67 -16.36
CA GLU A 93 2.25 7.36 -17.57
C GLU A 93 1.44 6.93 -18.81
N LYS A 94 1.24 5.62 -18.99
CA LYS A 94 0.48 5.06 -20.11
C LYS A 94 -0.97 5.57 -20.13
N LEU A 95 -1.54 5.83 -18.97
CA LEU A 95 -2.91 6.31 -18.80
C LEU A 95 -3.01 7.84 -18.66
N GLY A 96 -1.88 8.57 -18.68
CA GLY A 96 -1.86 10.02 -18.45
C GLY A 96 -2.37 10.42 -17.06
N VAL A 97 -2.30 9.52 -16.07
CA VAL A 97 -2.77 9.75 -14.70
C VAL A 97 -1.65 10.34 -13.87
N LYS A 98 -1.81 11.61 -13.48
CA LYS A 98 -0.94 12.24 -12.49
C LYS A 98 -1.44 11.93 -11.08
N GLY A 99 -0.62 11.22 -10.31
CA GLY A 99 -0.88 10.99 -8.88
C GLY A 99 -0.63 12.24 -8.05
N THR A 100 -1.37 12.39 -6.94
CA THR A 100 -1.10 13.40 -5.92
C THR A 100 -0.01 12.87 -4.97
N PRO A 101 1.16 13.51 -4.88
CA PRO A 101 2.20 13.11 -3.95
C PRO A 101 1.75 13.23 -2.50
N LEU A 102 2.33 12.42 -1.61
CA LEU A 102 1.98 12.43 -0.18
C LEU A 102 2.16 13.81 0.46
N GLU A 103 3.22 14.54 0.10
CA GLU A 103 3.47 15.90 0.59
C GLU A 103 2.32 16.86 0.25
N GLU A 104 1.94 16.91 -1.03
CA GLU A 104 0.83 17.75 -1.50
C GLU A 104 -0.49 17.36 -0.83
N PHE A 105 -0.74 16.05 -0.66
CA PHE A 105 -1.92 15.56 0.04
C PHE A 105 -1.97 16.06 1.50
N LEU A 106 -0.86 15.98 2.23
CA LEU A 106 -0.79 16.42 3.62
C LEU A 106 -0.93 17.94 3.75
N GLU A 107 -0.37 18.72 2.82
CA GLU A 107 -0.54 20.18 2.78
C GLU A 107 -2.00 20.58 2.57
N GLN A 108 -2.73 19.86 1.71
CA GLN A 108 -4.15 20.10 1.44
C GLN A 108 -5.08 19.66 2.58
N ASN A 109 -4.62 18.77 3.46
CA ASN A 109 -5.41 18.17 4.53
C ASN A 109 -4.74 18.38 5.89
N PRO A 110 -4.81 19.57 6.49
CA PRO A 110 -4.07 19.91 7.71
C PRO A 110 -4.51 19.12 8.96
N ASP A 111 -5.73 18.55 8.95
CA ASP A 111 -6.30 17.83 10.09
C ASP A 111 -5.90 16.34 10.15
N ILE A 112 -5.14 15.85 9.17
CA ILE A 112 -4.55 14.49 9.12
C ILE A 112 -3.11 14.55 9.64
#